data_AF-A0A2E4WBP8-F1
#
_entry.id   AF-A0A2E4WBP8-F1
#
_cell.length_a   1.000
_cell.length_b   1.000
_cell.length_c   1.000
_cell.angle_alpha   90.00
_cell.angle_beta   90.00
_cell.angle_gamma   90.00
#
_symmetry.space_group_name_H-M   'P 1'
#
loop_
_entity.id
_entity.type
_entity.pdbx_description
1 polymer ?
#
loop_
_entity_poly.entity_id
_entity_poly.type
_entity_poly.pdbx_seq_one_letter_code
_entity_poly.pdbx_strand_id
1 'polypeptide(L)'
;MMELWQGVVEDRIDPLKLGRCRVRILGSHTLNKQEDEGIPTEHLPWATPSQPITSAAMNGVGHTPMGPVEGTWVFGFFRDGRSAQEPVMVGSFGGIPEKDYKHQPDKGFNDPNGVYPLSTHLGEPDTNRLARGGGAIPVPLAGELELPGSEDSPSLIMKRKIRNKGIPTATAGDMSKTVPNTSNSSLYTLTPWNEPNPRYGGVTDSDVEYLDSIGISSLYPFNHVRMSESGHVEEWDDTPTAERLHRYHKAGTFEEIQPDGTRVVKVTGSDYEIVLGLKDVFIQGTCNVTVNGDCRMLYKGDLVQEVAGDYHLNVQGDMRTKITGNHVTEVISDRKTVVNKNDDLFVGEDSILNVGTNRQINISGKLTESVDKAVTNFYFESCTTSTGTGGHQIFTSGSVDISALQNLGLSCIMNFARTTLGTSTETTTLLHNEICLAGRTETTTGVSLVTSAWYQNISGFITLN
;
A
#
# COMPACT_ATOMS: atom_id res chain seq x y z
N MET A 1 36.00 -57.77 -13.65
CA MET A 1 35.96 -57.12 -12.33
C MET A 1 35.88 -55.62 -12.61
N MET A 2 34.93 -54.89 -12.00
CA MET A 2 34.89 -53.43 -12.13
C MET A 2 36.08 -52.83 -11.37
N GLU A 3 36.77 -51.87 -11.97
CA GLU A 3 37.89 -51.17 -11.33
C GLU A 3 37.43 -49.78 -10.89
N LEU A 4 37.56 -49.51 -9.60
CA LEU A 4 37.22 -48.22 -8.99
C LEU A 4 38.34 -47.21 -9.25
N TRP A 5 37.96 -45.96 -9.40
CA TRP A 5 38.90 -44.87 -9.57
C TRP A 5 38.43 -43.61 -8.86
N GLN A 6 39.39 -42.71 -8.61
CA GLN A 6 39.15 -41.33 -8.18
C GLN A 6 39.91 -40.39 -9.09
N GLY A 7 39.39 -39.18 -9.28
CA GLY A 7 40.01 -38.20 -10.18
C GLY A 7 39.41 -36.82 -10.01
N VAL A 8 39.92 -35.88 -10.81
CA VAL A 8 39.48 -34.48 -10.80
C VAL A 8 38.89 -34.13 -12.15
N VAL A 9 37.73 -33.47 -12.13
CA VAL A 9 37.10 -32.93 -13.34
C VAL A 9 37.91 -31.74 -13.84
N GLU A 10 38.34 -31.78 -15.10
CA GLU A 10 39.09 -30.67 -15.73
C GLU A 10 38.27 -29.93 -16.79
N ASP A 11 37.25 -30.57 -17.36
CA ASP A 11 36.37 -29.95 -18.37
C ASP A 11 34.97 -30.59 -18.31
N ARG A 12 33.93 -29.74 -18.34
CA ARG A 12 32.51 -30.12 -18.31
C ARG A 12 31.74 -29.67 -19.55
N ILE A 13 32.41 -29.12 -20.56
CA ILE A 13 31.79 -28.60 -21.78
C ILE A 13 31.57 -29.75 -22.77
N ASP A 14 30.60 -30.61 -22.45
CA ASP A 14 30.23 -31.78 -23.28
C ASP A 14 29.53 -31.34 -24.59
N PRO A 15 30.13 -31.57 -25.78
CA PRO A 15 29.50 -31.21 -27.05
C PRO A 15 28.18 -31.97 -27.31
N LEU A 16 27.99 -33.14 -26.70
CA LEU A 16 26.77 -33.95 -26.82
C LEU A 16 25.71 -33.62 -25.76
N LYS A 17 26.05 -32.79 -24.76
CA LYS A 17 25.14 -32.38 -23.68
C LYS A 17 24.55 -33.56 -22.91
N LEU A 18 25.34 -34.63 -22.73
CA LEU A 18 24.98 -35.82 -21.96
C LEU A 18 25.42 -35.73 -20.48
N GLY A 19 26.00 -34.59 -20.09
CA GLY A 19 26.57 -34.38 -18.76
C GLY A 19 27.91 -35.06 -18.55
N ARG A 20 28.60 -35.44 -19.63
CA ARG A 20 29.93 -36.06 -19.51
C ARG A 20 30.96 -35.03 -19.09
N CYS A 21 31.95 -35.46 -18.32
CA CYS A 21 33.09 -34.63 -17.95
C CYS A 21 34.40 -35.30 -18.36
N ARG A 22 35.41 -34.50 -18.67
CA ARG A 22 36.78 -34.99 -18.79
C ARG A 22 37.40 -35.04 -17.41
N VAL A 23 37.80 -36.24 -16.99
CA VAL A 23 38.30 -36.51 -15.64
C VAL A 23 39.74 -36.99 -15.72
N ARG A 24 40.64 -36.33 -15.00
CA ARG A 24 42.00 -36.81 -14.81
C ARG A 24 42.03 -37.81 -13.66
N ILE A 25 42.28 -39.08 -13.97
CA ILE A 25 42.14 -40.20 -13.04
C ILE A 25 43.47 -40.46 -12.33
N LEU A 26 43.43 -40.48 -11.00
CA LEU A 26 44.61 -40.67 -10.18
C LEU A 26 45.19 -42.07 -10.38
N GLY A 27 46.51 -42.15 -10.55
CA GLY A 27 47.23 -43.40 -10.80
C GLY A 27 47.18 -43.89 -12.25
N SER A 28 46.19 -43.47 -13.04
CA SER A 28 46.12 -43.77 -14.49
C SER A 28 46.66 -42.65 -15.37
N HIS A 29 46.42 -41.38 -14.98
CA HIS A 29 46.86 -40.20 -15.72
C HIS A 29 47.94 -39.44 -14.94
N THR A 30 48.87 -38.81 -15.66
CA THR A 30 49.92 -37.97 -15.08
C THR A 30 49.46 -36.53 -14.89
N LEU A 31 50.17 -35.79 -14.03
CA LEU A 31 50.00 -34.35 -13.83
C LEU A 31 50.49 -33.49 -15.01
N ASN A 32 51.26 -34.05 -15.96
CA ASN A 32 51.68 -33.34 -17.16
C ASN A 32 50.52 -33.24 -18.17
N LYS A 33 50.28 -32.03 -18.66
CA LYS A 33 49.27 -31.69 -19.68
C LYS A 33 49.86 -31.47 -21.07
N GLN A 34 51.18 -31.50 -21.21
CA GLN A 34 51.84 -31.37 -22.51
C GLN A 34 51.60 -32.65 -23.32
N GLU A 35 51.27 -32.50 -24.59
CA GLU A 35 51.25 -33.60 -25.55
C GLU A 35 52.65 -34.27 -25.58
N ASP A 36 52.72 -35.56 -25.92
CA ASP A 36 53.95 -36.39 -25.93
C ASP A 36 54.56 -36.73 -24.56
N GLU A 37 54.37 -35.92 -23.53
CA GLU A 37 54.85 -36.18 -22.16
C GLU A 37 53.72 -36.53 -21.16
N GLY A 38 52.48 -36.22 -21.53
CA GLY A 38 51.29 -36.40 -20.72
C GLY A 38 50.03 -36.40 -21.58
N ILE A 39 48.90 -36.05 -20.97
CA ILE A 39 47.60 -36.01 -21.66
C ILE A 39 47.03 -34.61 -21.46
N PRO A 40 46.91 -33.79 -22.52
CA PRO A 40 46.19 -32.52 -22.46
C PRO A 40 44.76 -32.70 -21.97
N THR A 41 44.18 -31.64 -21.40
CA THR A 41 42.80 -31.68 -20.90
C THR A 41 41.85 -32.14 -22.00
N GLU A 42 42.00 -31.65 -23.24
CA GLU A 42 41.11 -32.01 -24.34
C GLU A 42 41.21 -33.47 -24.82
N HIS A 43 42.28 -34.17 -24.48
CA HIS A 43 42.51 -35.56 -24.89
C HIS A 43 42.05 -36.58 -23.84
N LEU A 44 41.62 -36.13 -22.66
CA LEU A 44 41.05 -37.00 -21.64
C LEU A 44 39.74 -37.66 -22.12
N PRO A 45 39.52 -38.95 -21.79
CA PRO A 45 38.28 -39.63 -22.12
C PRO A 45 37.09 -39.02 -21.37
N TRP A 46 35.91 -39.06 -22.01
CA TRP A 46 34.66 -38.57 -21.42
C TRP A 46 34.10 -39.56 -20.39
N ALA A 47 34.07 -39.16 -19.12
CA ALA A 47 33.40 -39.89 -18.06
C ALA A 47 31.89 -39.65 -18.09
N THR A 48 31.09 -40.72 -18.10
CA THR A 48 29.62 -40.63 -18.11
C THR A 48 29.08 -40.52 -16.69
N PRO A 49 28.13 -39.61 -16.37
CA PRO A 49 27.53 -39.54 -15.06
C PRO A 49 26.56 -40.71 -14.81
N SER A 50 26.63 -41.30 -13.62
CA SER A 50 25.56 -42.12 -13.06
C SER A 50 24.60 -41.21 -12.29
N GLN A 51 23.38 -41.05 -12.79
CA GLN A 51 22.36 -40.26 -12.10
C GLN A 51 21.78 -41.00 -10.88
N PRO A 52 21.29 -40.28 -9.84
CA PRO A 52 20.58 -40.92 -8.74
C PRO A 52 19.27 -41.56 -9.22
N ILE A 53 18.80 -42.58 -8.50
CA ILE A 53 17.58 -43.34 -8.86
C ILE A 53 16.29 -42.48 -8.92
N THR A 54 16.33 -41.27 -8.35
CA THR A 54 15.25 -40.27 -8.43
C THR A 54 15.21 -39.53 -9.78
N SER A 55 16.17 -39.80 -10.68
CA SER A 55 16.22 -39.28 -12.04
C SER A 55 16.10 -40.42 -13.06
N ALA A 56 15.07 -40.39 -13.90
CA ALA A 56 14.81 -41.48 -14.85
C ALA A 56 15.76 -41.50 -16.07
N ALA A 57 16.44 -40.38 -16.35
CA ALA A 57 17.38 -40.23 -17.46
C ALA A 57 16.80 -40.60 -18.85
N MET A 58 15.49 -40.41 -19.05
CA MET A 58 14.77 -40.95 -20.22
C MET A 58 13.84 -39.90 -20.84
N ASN A 59 14.01 -39.59 -22.13
CA ASN A 59 13.12 -38.71 -22.91
C ASN A 59 12.76 -37.37 -22.24
N GLY A 60 13.72 -36.74 -21.55
CA GLY A 60 13.51 -35.47 -20.85
C GLY A 60 12.91 -35.60 -19.44
N VAL A 61 12.68 -36.82 -18.95
CA VAL A 61 12.22 -37.10 -17.59
C VAL A 61 13.44 -37.36 -16.68
N GLY A 62 13.66 -36.48 -15.71
CA GLY A 62 14.75 -36.60 -14.73
C GLY A 62 15.37 -35.24 -14.35
N HIS A 63 16.46 -35.29 -13.60
CA HIS A 63 17.29 -34.13 -13.30
C HIS A 63 18.33 -33.90 -14.39
N THR A 64 18.80 -32.65 -14.51
CA THR A 64 19.96 -32.32 -15.35
C THR A 64 21.17 -33.16 -14.90
N PRO A 65 21.88 -33.87 -15.81
CA PRO A 65 23.07 -34.68 -15.48
C PRO A 65 24.32 -33.81 -15.23
N MET A 66 24.16 -32.68 -14.54
CA MET A 66 25.21 -31.70 -14.27
C MET A 66 25.29 -31.44 -12.77
N GLY A 67 26.51 -31.24 -12.28
CA GLY A 67 26.77 -30.97 -10.86
C GLY A 67 28.22 -30.56 -10.63
N PRO A 68 29.21 -31.37 -11.07
CA PRO A 68 30.62 -31.02 -10.93
C PRO A 68 30.99 -29.73 -11.68
N VAL A 69 31.80 -28.90 -11.02
CA VAL A 69 32.58 -27.81 -11.62
C VAL A 69 34.02 -28.29 -11.88
N GLU A 70 34.79 -27.54 -12.67
CA GLU A 70 36.22 -27.78 -12.84
C GLU A 70 36.92 -27.77 -11.47
N GLY A 71 37.81 -28.73 -11.23
CA GLY A 71 38.45 -28.96 -9.92
C GLY A 71 37.67 -29.88 -8.96
N THR A 72 36.45 -30.29 -9.29
CA THR A 72 35.68 -31.23 -8.45
C THR A 72 36.35 -32.59 -8.39
N TRP A 73 36.57 -33.10 -7.18
CA TRP A 73 36.98 -34.49 -6.96
C TRP A 73 35.79 -35.43 -7.12
N VAL A 74 35.95 -36.45 -7.96
CA VAL A 74 34.93 -37.44 -8.29
C VAL A 74 35.46 -38.85 -8.10
N PHE A 75 34.56 -39.79 -7.86
CA PHE A 75 34.86 -41.21 -7.87
C PHE A 75 33.90 -41.97 -8.79
N GLY A 76 34.38 -43.12 -9.24
CA GLY A 76 33.69 -43.88 -10.26
C GLY A 76 34.26 -45.26 -10.49
N PHE A 77 33.86 -45.86 -11.60
CA PHE A 77 34.39 -47.14 -12.06
C PHE A 77 34.57 -47.14 -13.58
N PHE A 78 35.43 -48.03 -14.09
CA PHE A 78 35.50 -48.32 -15.52
C PHE A 78 34.54 -49.46 -15.85
N ARG A 79 33.61 -49.22 -16.79
CA ARG A 79 32.61 -50.25 -17.17
C ARG A 79 33.21 -51.37 -18.03
N ASP A 80 34.36 -51.10 -18.66
CA ASP A 80 35.17 -52.05 -19.43
C ASP A 80 36.30 -52.71 -18.61
N GLY A 81 36.33 -52.50 -17.29
CA GLY A 81 37.32 -53.10 -16.39
C GLY A 81 38.74 -52.55 -16.61
N ARG A 82 39.73 -53.44 -16.70
CA ARG A 82 41.17 -53.10 -16.81
C ARG A 82 41.56 -52.36 -18.08
N SER A 83 40.70 -52.39 -19.10
CA SER A 83 40.93 -51.63 -20.33
C SER A 83 40.88 -50.11 -20.07
N ALA A 84 40.15 -49.68 -19.03
CA ALA A 84 40.12 -48.30 -18.54
C ALA A 84 39.78 -47.23 -19.60
N GLN A 85 38.97 -47.59 -20.61
CA GLN A 85 38.57 -46.68 -21.70
C GLN A 85 37.20 -46.04 -21.47
N GLU A 86 36.33 -46.65 -20.67
CA GLU A 86 34.94 -46.19 -20.50
C GLU A 86 34.62 -45.78 -19.05
N PRO A 87 35.12 -44.62 -18.59
CA PRO A 87 34.89 -44.16 -17.23
C PRO A 87 33.42 -43.78 -16.98
N VAL A 88 32.94 -44.09 -15.77
CA VAL A 88 31.63 -43.70 -15.24
C VAL A 88 31.84 -43.01 -13.90
N MET A 89 31.39 -41.76 -13.75
CA MET A 89 31.44 -41.01 -12.49
C MET A 89 30.15 -41.20 -11.71
N VAL A 90 30.24 -41.53 -10.42
CA VAL A 90 29.09 -41.91 -9.57
C VAL A 90 28.82 -40.90 -8.47
N GLY A 91 29.86 -40.21 -7.98
CA GLY A 91 29.70 -39.19 -6.96
C GLY A 91 30.92 -38.27 -6.84
N SER A 92 30.80 -37.29 -5.96
CA SER A 92 31.84 -36.30 -5.67
C SER A 92 32.32 -36.37 -4.23
N PHE A 93 33.53 -35.91 -3.99
CA PHE A 93 34.08 -35.70 -2.65
C PHE A 93 34.22 -34.21 -2.35
N GLY A 94 33.89 -33.85 -1.12
CA GLY A 94 34.30 -32.57 -0.53
C GLY A 94 35.46 -32.79 0.43
N GLY A 95 36.25 -31.76 0.66
CA GLY A 95 37.36 -31.76 1.61
C GLY A 95 37.51 -30.41 2.30
N ILE A 96 38.73 -30.12 2.74
CA ILE A 96 39.14 -28.81 3.22
C ILE A 96 40.32 -28.39 2.34
N PRO A 97 40.14 -27.44 1.40
CA PRO A 97 41.26 -26.88 0.65
C PRO A 97 42.29 -26.26 1.58
N GLU A 98 43.58 -26.49 1.33
CA GLU A 98 44.66 -25.96 2.18
C GLU A 98 44.70 -24.42 2.15
N LYS A 99 45.03 -23.79 3.28
CA LYS A 99 45.10 -22.32 3.39
C LYS A 99 46.13 -21.70 2.44
N ASP A 100 47.21 -22.42 2.17
CA ASP A 100 48.30 -22.03 1.28
C ASP A 100 48.19 -22.66 -0.11
N TYR A 101 47.02 -23.20 -0.47
CA TYR A 101 46.75 -23.73 -1.80
C TYR A 101 47.03 -22.68 -2.88
N LYS A 102 47.72 -23.10 -3.94
CA LYS A 102 48.03 -22.27 -5.11
C LYS A 102 47.42 -22.88 -6.34
N HIS A 103 46.58 -22.10 -7.03
CA HIS A 103 46.03 -22.49 -8.33
C HIS A 103 47.16 -22.81 -9.31
N GLN A 104 47.15 -24.02 -9.85
CA GLN A 104 48.13 -24.51 -10.80
C GLN A 104 47.40 -24.98 -12.08
N PRO A 105 46.83 -24.05 -12.87
CA PRO A 105 46.03 -24.39 -14.04
C PRO A 105 46.80 -25.20 -15.09
N ASP A 106 48.12 -25.00 -15.19
CA ASP A 106 48.99 -25.72 -16.12
C ASP A 106 49.28 -27.18 -15.72
N LYS A 107 48.91 -27.58 -14.49
CA LYS A 107 49.10 -28.94 -14.00
C LYS A 107 47.78 -29.69 -13.94
N GLY A 108 47.86 -31.01 -14.17
CA GLY A 108 46.76 -31.93 -13.98
C GLY A 108 46.22 -31.94 -12.55
N PHE A 109 45.00 -32.44 -12.37
CA PHE A 109 44.30 -32.54 -11.08
C PHE A 109 43.95 -31.18 -10.46
N ASN A 110 43.88 -30.14 -11.28
CA ASN A 110 43.51 -28.77 -10.91
C ASN A 110 42.49 -28.25 -11.90
N ASP A 111 41.68 -27.28 -11.49
CA ASP A 111 40.84 -26.50 -12.40
C ASP A 111 41.73 -25.78 -13.44
N PRO A 112 41.61 -26.09 -14.75
CA PRO A 112 42.38 -25.44 -15.80
C PRO A 112 42.13 -23.94 -15.93
N ASN A 113 41.01 -23.43 -15.42
CA ASN A 113 40.68 -22.00 -15.43
C ASN A 113 41.20 -21.27 -14.18
N GLY A 114 41.67 -22.00 -13.16
CA GLY A 114 42.16 -21.42 -11.91
C GLY A 114 41.09 -20.70 -11.08
N VAL A 115 39.81 -21.05 -11.25
CA VAL A 115 38.69 -20.48 -10.50
C VAL A 115 38.46 -21.23 -9.20
N TYR A 116 38.43 -22.57 -9.25
CA TYR A 116 38.18 -23.43 -8.11
C TYR A 116 39.45 -24.09 -7.55
N PRO A 117 39.49 -24.37 -6.22
CA PRO A 117 38.55 -23.90 -5.18
C PRO A 117 38.56 -22.38 -5.06
N LEU A 118 37.43 -21.77 -4.68
CA LEU A 118 37.36 -20.31 -4.57
C LEU A 118 38.34 -19.80 -3.51
N SER A 119 39.13 -18.77 -3.82
CA SER A 119 40.13 -18.24 -2.89
C SER A 119 39.54 -17.73 -1.56
N THR A 120 38.25 -17.37 -1.56
CA THR A 120 37.49 -16.95 -0.36
C THR A 120 37.09 -18.11 0.55
N HIS A 121 37.31 -19.37 0.13
CA HIS A 121 36.91 -20.60 0.82
C HIS A 121 38.12 -21.52 1.11
N LEU A 122 39.35 -21.00 1.07
CA LEU A 122 40.53 -21.77 1.46
C LEU A 122 40.62 -21.92 2.98
N GLY A 123 41.03 -23.10 3.45
CA GLY A 123 41.18 -23.41 4.86
C GLY A 123 39.88 -23.69 5.61
N GLU A 124 38.78 -23.88 4.89
CA GLU A 124 37.48 -24.24 5.46
C GLU A 124 36.85 -25.43 4.71
N PRO A 125 35.90 -26.17 5.30
CA PRO A 125 35.25 -27.29 4.63
C PRO A 125 34.48 -26.84 3.37
N ASP A 126 34.54 -27.63 2.30
CA ASP A 126 33.74 -27.41 1.07
C ASP A 126 32.23 -27.46 1.33
N THR A 127 31.80 -28.05 2.44
CA THR A 127 30.41 -27.99 2.93
C THR A 127 29.96 -26.53 3.05
N ASN A 128 28.82 -26.22 2.44
CA ASN A 128 28.28 -24.86 2.41
C ASN A 128 28.18 -24.23 3.81
N ARG A 129 28.71 -23.00 3.96
CA ARG A 129 28.65 -22.18 5.18
C ARG A 129 27.31 -22.19 5.91
N LEU A 130 26.21 -22.15 5.18
CA LEU A 130 24.85 -22.18 5.75
C LEU A 130 24.55 -23.48 6.50
N ALA A 131 25.08 -24.62 6.05
CA ALA A 131 24.89 -25.91 6.70
C ALA A 131 25.77 -26.12 7.95
N ARG A 132 26.82 -25.30 8.12
CA ARG A 132 27.85 -25.48 9.16
C ARG A 132 27.53 -24.81 10.51
N GLY A 133 26.30 -24.36 10.72
CA GLY A 133 25.91 -23.51 11.85
C GLY A 133 26.37 -24.03 13.22
N GLY A 134 26.57 -23.11 14.17
CA GLY A 134 27.21 -23.38 15.47
C GLY A 134 26.29 -23.42 16.68
N GLY A 135 24.97 -23.24 16.52
CA GLY A 135 24.00 -23.30 17.61
C GLY A 135 24.00 -22.12 18.59
N ALA A 136 24.93 -21.16 18.46
CA ALA A 136 25.05 -20.01 19.36
C ALA A 136 23.88 -19.02 19.22
N ILE A 137 23.40 -18.50 20.36
CA ILE A 137 22.46 -17.38 20.45
C ILE A 137 23.05 -16.37 21.47
N PRO A 138 23.23 -15.07 21.09
CA PRO A 138 23.08 -14.54 19.74
C PRO A 138 24.06 -15.19 18.75
N VAL A 139 23.74 -15.15 17.46
CA VAL A 139 24.68 -15.64 16.45
C VAL A 139 25.88 -14.69 16.35
N PRO A 140 27.09 -15.22 16.06
CA PRO A 140 28.25 -14.39 15.74
C PRO A 140 27.98 -13.50 14.53
N LEU A 141 28.45 -12.26 14.54
CA LEU A 141 28.38 -11.41 13.35
C LEU A 141 29.33 -11.91 12.27
N ALA A 142 29.06 -11.53 11.02
CA ALA A 142 29.92 -11.85 9.89
C ALA A 142 31.36 -11.38 10.16
N GLY A 143 32.33 -12.29 10.03
CA GLY A 143 33.75 -12.06 10.27
C GLY A 143 34.22 -12.27 11.72
N GLU A 144 33.33 -12.60 12.67
CA GLU A 144 33.73 -12.81 14.08
C GLU A 144 34.35 -14.18 14.34
N LEU A 145 34.06 -15.18 13.51
CA LEU A 145 34.60 -16.53 13.66
C LEU A 145 35.92 -16.71 12.90
N GLU A 146 36.87 -17.44 13.50
CA GLU A 146 38.13 -17.83 12.82
C GLU A 146 37.88 -18.70 11.58
N LEU A 147 36.88 -19.59 11.67
CA LEU A 147 36.36 -20.37 10.56
C LEU A 147 35.01 -19.78 10.17
N PRO A 148 34.84 -19.24 8.94
CA PRO A 148 33.60 -18.60 8.53
C PRO A 148 32.37 -19.48 8.77
N GLY A 149 31.30 -18.90 9.28
CA GLY A 149 30.06 -19.60 9.61
C GLY A 149 28.96 -19.35 8.58
N SER A 150 27.73 -19.70 8.97
CA SER A 150 26.54 -19.39 8.17
C SER A 150 26.33 -17.87 7.99
N GLU A 151 26.71 -17.08 8.98
CA GLU A 151 26.64 -15.61 8.97
C GLU A 151 27.60 -14.97 7.96
N ASP A 152 28.61 -15.70 7.50
CA ASP A 152 29.55 -15.31 6.45
C ASP A 152 29.12 -15.76 5.04
N SER A 153 27.90 -16.30 4.90
CA SER A 153 27.38 -16.69 3.60
C SER A 153 26.95 -15.47 2.77
N PRO A 154 27.27 -15.40 1.47
CA PRO A 154 26.91 -14.25 0.64
C PRO A 154 25.40 -13.95 0.59
N SER A 155 24.55 -14.98 0.60
CA SER A 155 23.09 -14.83 0.59
C SER A 155 22.58 -14.18 1.87
N LEU A 156 23.09 -14.58 3.04
CA LEU A 156 22.64 -14.06 4.33
C LEU A 156 23.14 -12.63 4.58
N ILE A 157 24.40 -12.35 4.22
CA ILE A 157 24.95 -10.99 4.24
C ILE A 157 24.06 -10.05 3.42
N MET A 158 23.65 -10.49 2.21
CA MET A 158 22.78 -9.71 1.34
C MET A 158 21.40 -9.50 1.98
N LYS A 159 20.77 -10.55 2.52
CA LYS A 159 19.45 -10.45 3.19
C LYS A 159 19.45 -9.43 4.33
N ARG A 160 20.47 -9.46 5.20
CA ARG A 160 20.60 -8.50 6.31
C ARG A 160 20.76 -7.06 5.78
N LYS A 161 21.57 -6.87 4.74
CA LYS A 161 21.80 -5.55 4.12
C LYS A 161 20.54 -4.95 3.47
N ILE A 162 19.67 -5.76 2.87
CA ILE A 162 18.47 -5.28 2.15
C ILE A 162 17.17 -5.36 2.97
N ARG A 163 17.27 -5.61 4.28
CA ARG A 163 16.13 -5.66 5.20
C ARG A 163 15.41 -4.31 5.23
N ASN A 164 14.09 -4.32 5.04
CA ASN A 164 13.26 -3.12 5.12
C ASN A 164 12.94 -2.77 6.57
N LYS A 165 13.10 -1.50 6.94
CA LYS A 165 12.89 -1.02 8.31
C LYS A 165 12.15 0.32 8.29
N GLY A 166 11.37 0.58 9.34
CA GLY A 166 10.65 1.84 9.51
C GLY A 166 9.54 2.06 8.48
N ILE A 167 8.94 1.01 7.94
CA ILE A 167 7.88 1.13 6.94
C ILE A 167 6.64 1.75 7.60
N PRO A 168 6.15 2.91 7.13
CA PRO A 168 5.05 3.61 7.77
C PRO A 168 3.72 2.89 7.54
N THR A 169 2.79 3.10 8.48
CA THR A 169 1.37 2.72 8.38
C THR A 169 0.51 3.95 8.14
N ALA A 170 -0.69 3.77 7.56
CA ALA A 170 -1.62 4.86 7.33
C ALA A 170 -2.23 5.36 8.65
N THR A 171 -2.55 6.66 8.71
CA THR A 171 -3.20 7.29 9.88
C THR A 171 -4.50 8.00 9.50
N ALA A 172 -5.47 7.98 10.42
CA ALA A 172 -6.70 8.75 10.33
C ALA A 172 -6.42 10.26 10.43
N GLY A 173 -7.26 11.08 9.78
CA GLY A 173 -7.15 12.54 9.84
C GLY A 173 -7.76 13.11 11.13
N ASP A 174 -7.04 14.01 11.81
CA ASP A 174 -7.53 14.68 13.02
C ASP A 174 -8.65 15.68 12.71
N MET A 175 -9.83 15.44 13.26
CA MET A 175 -11.01 16.29 13.08
C MET A 175 -11.46 17.00 14.37
N SER A 176 -10.67 16.90 15.46
CA SER A 176 -11.01 17.34 16.82
C SER A 176 -11.52 18.78 16.96
N LYS A 177 -11.11 19.69 16.06
CA LYS A 177 -11.61 21.07 16.00
C LYS A 177 -13.08 21.18 15.57
N THR A 178 -13.61 20.16 14.92
CA THR A 178 -14.96 20.14 14.35
C THR A 178 -15.84 19.06 14.97
N VAL A 179 -15.30 17.85 15.19
CA VAL A 179 -15.96 16.72 15.85
C VAL A 179 -14.90 15.98 16.66
N PRO A 180 -15.18 15.51 17.89
CA PRO A 180 -14.24 14.70 18.65
C PRO A 180 -13.74 13.49 17.84
N ASN A 181 -12.44 13.18 17.94
CA ASN A 181 -11.89 11.97 17.35
C ASN A 181 -12.49 10.71 18.02
N THR A 182 -12.43 9.58 17.31
CA THR A 182 -12.85 8.29 17.86
C THR A 182 -12.00 7.91 19.07
N SER A 183 -12.52 7.05 19.95
CA SER A 183 -11.77 6.56 21.11
C SER A 183 -10.53 5.73 20.76
N ASN A 184 -10.43 5.20 19.54
CA ASN A 184 -9.26 4.45 19.08
C ASN A 184 -8.10 5.40 18.69
N SER A 185 -7.36 5.88 19.69
CA SER A 185 -6.25 6.82 19.50
C SER A 185 -5.08 6.25 18.67
N SER A 186 -4.95 4.93 18.55
CA SER A 186 -3.89 4.29 17.77
C SER A 186 -3.96 4.61 16.28
N LEU A 187 -5.17 4.86 15.75
CA LEU A 187 -5.38 5.22 14.34
C LEU A 187 -4.75 6.57 13.96
N TYR A 188 -4.47 7.43 14.94
CA TYR A 188 -3.92 8.77 14.74
C TYR A 188 -2.41 8.83 14.99
N THR A 189 -1.80 7.71 15.40
CA THR A 189 -0.37 7.65 15.70
C THR A 189 0.33 6.80 14.64
N LEU A 190 1.37 7.37 14.02
CA LEU A 190 2.19 6.63 13.08
C LEU A 190 2.89 5.46 13.79
N THR A 191 2.60 4.23 13.38
CA THR A 191 3.21 3.02 13.95
C THR A 191 3.97 2.28 12.85
N PRO A 192 5.27 2.56 12.64
CA PRO A 192 6.03 1.89 11.61
C PRO A 192 6.31 0.43 11.97
N TRP A 193 6.63 -0.38 10.97
CA TRP A 193 7.01 -1.78 11.15
C TRP A 193 8.30 -2.12 10.39
N ASN A 194 8.97 -3.17 10.85
CA ASN A 194 10.19 -3.70 10.25
C ASN A 194 9.92 -5.07 9.65
N GLU A 195 10.57 -5.39 8.53
CA GLU A 195 10.68 -6.75 8.03
C GLU A 195 11.29 -7.65 9.13
N PRO A 196 10.79 -8.89 9.33
CA PRO A 196 11.39 -9.82 10.29
C PRO A 196 12.88 -10.04 10.05
N ASN A 197 13.64 -10.35 11.11
CA ASN A 197 15.05 -10.71 10.98
C ASN A 197 15.20 -12.00 10.16
N PRO A 198 16.21 -12.09 9.26
CA PRO A 198 16.52 -13.32 8.55
C PRO A 198 16.72 -14.51 9.50
N ARG A 199 16.32 -15.71 9.07
CA ARG A 199 16.49 -17.02 9.74
C ARG A 199 15.71 -17.29 11.02
N TYR A 200 15.62 -16.33 11.94
CA TYR A 200 15.11 -16.58 13.30
C TYR A 200 13.98 -15.62 13.72
N GLY A 201 13.48 -14.80 12.80
CA GLY A 201 12.32 -13.93 13.03
C GLY A 201 12.55 -12.81 14.06
N GLY A 202 11.45 -12.16 14.45
CA GLY A 202 11.47 -10.97 15.30
C GLY A 202 11.62 -9.69 14.48
N VAL A 203 10.99 -8.60 14.93
CA VAL A 203 10.91 -7.33 14.19
C VAL A 203 11.78 -6.21 14.78
N THR A 204 12.54 -6.49 15.84
CA THR A 204 13.44 -5.50 16.44
C THR A 204 14.49 -5.04 15.42
N ASP A 205 14.87 -3.77 15.47
CA ASP A 205 15.99 -3.22 14.68
C ASP A 205 17.34 -3.61 15.34
N SER A 206 17.64 -4.90 15.31
CA SER A 206 18.85 -5.51 15.83
C SER A 206 19.21 -6.72 14.97
N ASP A 207 20.50 -6.90 14.68
CA ASP A 207 21.00 -8.03 13.89
C ASP A 207 21.10 -9.32 14.71
N VAL A 208 21.02 -9.23 16.04
CA VAL A 208 21.29 -10.32 16.99
C VAL A 208 20.12 -10.62 17.93
N GLU A 209 19.03 -9.85 17.83
CA GLU A 209 17.82 -10.07 18.62
C GLU A 209 16.75 -10.76 17.75
N TYR A 210 16.29 -11.92 18.23
CA TYR A 210 15.39 -12.82 17.51
C TYR A 210 14.12 -13.10 18.33
N LEU A 211 13.26 -14.00 17.85
CA LEU A 211 12.11 -14.45 18.64
C LEU A 211 12.56 -15.09 19.96
N ASP A 212 11.82 -14.85 21.04
CA ASP A 212 12.10 -15.44 22.37
C ASP A 212 12.03 -16.98 22.37
N SER A 213 11.33 -17.56 21.39
CA SER A 213 11.22 -19.01 21.21
C SER A 213 12.50 -19.68 20.70
N ILE A 214 13.47 -18.89 20.23
CA ILE A 214 14.72 -19.42 19.67
C ILE A 214 15.68 -19.79 20.79
N GLY A 215 15.87 -21.09 21.00
CA GLY A 215 16.79 -21.62 22.01
C GLY A 215 18.20 -21.81 21.46
N ILE A 216 18.33 -22.27 20.22
CA ILE A 216 19.59 -22.46 19.51
C ILE A 216 19.46 -21.96 18.08
N SER A 217 20.54 -21.42 17.51
CA SER A 217 20.59 -21.09 16.08
C SER A 217 20.82 -22.35 15.25
N SER A 218 20.74 -22.23 13.92
CA SER A 218 21.03 -23.35 13.02
C SER A 218 22.32 -24.08 13.42
N LEU A 219 22.26 -25.40 13.43
CA LEU A 219 23.31 -26.27 13.95
C LEU A 219 23.59 -27.40 12.97
N TYR A 220 24.85 -27.66 12.66
CA TYR A 220 25.23 -28.87 11.93
C TYR A 220 24.94 -30.12 12.79
N PRO A 221 24.38 -31.22 12.25
CA PRO A 221 24.12 -31.53 10.84
C PRO A 221 22.67 -31.28 10.38
N PHE A 222 21.88 -30.48 11.10
CA PHE A 222 20.44 -30.38 10.90
C PHE A 222 20.02 -29.47 9.74
N ASN A 223 20.85 -28.51 9.33
CA ASN A 223 20.54 -27.65 8.19
C ASN A 223 20.99 -28.29 6.86
N HIS A 224 20.02 -28.67 6.04
CA HIS A 224 20.22 -29.24 4.73
C HIS A 224 20.19 -28.14 3.66
N VAL A 225 21.35 -27.87 3.06
CA VAL A 225 21.52 -26.76 2.12
C VAL A 225 21.87 -27.26 0.72
N ARG A 226 21.20 -26.69 -0.28
CA ARG A 226 21.55 -26.83 -1.69
C ARG A 226 21.90 -25.45 -2.25
N MET A 227 23.07 -25.33 -2.86
CA MET A 227 23.49 -24.09 -3.53
C MET A 227 23.99 -24.36 -4.94
N SER A 228 23.51 -23.58 -5.91
CA SER A 228 24.05 -23.59 -7.27
C SER A 228 25.34 -22.77 -7.36
N GLU A 229 26.15 -23.06 -8.38
CA GLU A 229 27.40 -22.32 -8.68
C GLU A 229 27.22 -20.79 -8.69
N SER A 230 26.10 -20.31 -9.24
CA SER A 230 25.79 -18.90 -9.39
C SER A 230 25.33 -18.20 -8.09
N GLY A 231 24.97 -18.97 -7.06
CA GLY A 231 24.49 -18.49 -5.77
C GLY A 231 22.97 -18.54 -5.54
N HIS A 232 22.23 -19.42 -6.21
CA HIS A 232 20.86 -19.77 -5.79
C HIS A 232 20.95 -20.72 -4.59
N VAL A 233 20.08 -20.54 -3.60
CA VAL A 233 20.14 -21.30 -2.35
C VAL A 233 18.75 -21.84 -2.02
N GLU A 234 18.71 -23.08 -1.55
CA GLU A 234 17.56 -23.68 -0.88
C GLU A 234 18.03 -24.30 0.43
N GLU A 235 17.24 -24.16 1.49
CA GLU A 235 17.56 -24.66 2.81
C GLU A 235 16.33 -25.28 3.48
N TRP A 236 16.55 -26.45 4.08
CA TRP A 236 15.64 -27.12 5.00
C TRP A 236 16.38 -27.30 6.31
N ASP A 237 16.01 -26.51 7.32
CA ASP A 237 16.66 -26.57 8.63
C ASP A 237 15.80 -27.36 9.60
N ASP A 238 16.33 -28.47 10.09
CA ASP A 238 15.69 -29.30 11.11
C ASP A 238 16.26 -29.02 12.51
N THR A 239 17.02 -27.92 12.69
CA THR A 239 17.59 -27.56 13.99
C THR A 239 16.46 -27.25 14.98
N PRO A 240 16.40 -27.94 16.15
CA PRO A 240 15.35 -27.69 17.14
C PRO A 240 15.24 -26.21 17.50
N THR A 241 14.03 -25.65 17.53
CA THR A 241 13.72 -24.23 17.78
C THR A 241 14.09 -23.24 16.67
N ALA A 242 14.82 -23.67 15.65
CA ALA A 242 15.23 -22.88 14.50
C ALA A 242 14.80 -23.50 13.17
N GLU A 243 13.72 -24.30 13.21
CA GLU A 243 13.18 -24.97 12.03
C GLU A 243 12.75 -23.96 10.98
N ARG A 244 13.19 -24.10 9.73
CA ARG A 244 12.86 -23.11 8.70
C ARG A 244 12.99 -23.68 7.30
N LEU A 245 12.27 -23.04 6.38
CA LEU A 245 12.39 -23.27 4.94
C LEU A 245 12.84 -21.97 4.28
N HIS A 246 13.81 -22.08 3.36
CA HIS A 246 14.33 -20.90 2.67
C HIS A 246 14.63 -21.21 1.20
N ARG A 247 14.25 -20.29 0.31
CA ARG A 247 14.60 -20.32 -1.12
C ARG A 247 14.99 -18.93 -1.57
N TYR A 248 16.19 -18.80 -2.12
CA TYR A 248 16.84 -17.53 -2.42
C TYR A 248 17.41 -17.49 -3.84
N HIS A 249 17.14 -16.38 -4.53
CA HIS A 249 17.77 -16.06 -5.80
C HIS A 249 18.94 -15.08 -5.56
N LYS A 250 20.09 -15.29 -6.24
CA LYS A 250 21.32 -14.49 -6.08
C LYS A 250 21.17 -12.97 -6.12
N ALA A 251 20.10 -12.47 -6.75
CA ALA A 251 19.79 -11.05 -6.88
C ALA A 251 19.15 -10.42 -5.62
N GLY A 252 18.72 -11.22 -4.63
CA GLY A 252 18.14 -10.75 -3.38
C GLY A 252 16.68 -11.14 -3.14
N THR A 253 15.95 -11.63 -4.16
CA THR A 253 14.58 -12.14 -4.01
C THR A 253 14.59 -13.46 -3.23
N PHE A 254 13.72 -13.61 -2.24
CA PHE A 254 13.60 -14.84 -1.46
C PHE A 254 12.21 -15.10 -0.90
N GLU A 255 11.99 -16.35 -0.54
CA GLU A 255 10.89 -16.81 0.29
C GLU A 255 11.46 -17.53 1.52
N GLU A 256 11.00 -17.16 2.71
CA GLU A 256 11.43 -17.75 3.98
C GLU A 256 10.22 -18.02 4.86
N ILE A 257 10.15 -19.23 5.42
CA ILE A 257 9.23 -19.61 6.49
C ILE A 257 10.06 -19.81 7.74
N GLN A 258 9.82 -18.96 8.74
CA GLN A 258 10.53 -18.86 9.99
C GLN A 258 10.06 -19.93 11.00
N PRO A 259 10.74 -20.10 12.16
CA PRO A 259 10.39 -21.13 13.16
C PRO A 259 8.99 -21.00 13.76
N ASP A 260 8.44 -19.79 13.83
CA ASP A 260 7.06 -19.53 14.29
C ASP A 260 6.02 -19.68 13.16
N GLY A 261 6.43 -20.07 11.96
CA GLY A 261 5.59 -20.13 10.77
C GLY A 261 5.43 -18.79 10.05
N THR A 262 6.07 -17.70 10.51
CA THR A 262 6.06 -16.41 9.81
C THR A 262 6.65 -16.57 8.41
N ARG A 263 5.87 -16.20 7.40
CA ARG A 263 6.30 -16.23 6.00
C ARG A 263 6.72 -14.84 5.54
N VAL A 264 7.91 -14.76 4.94
CA VAL A 264 8.43 -13.56 4.28
C VAL A 264 8.61 -13.87 2.80
N VAL A 265 8.01 -13.05 1.94
CA VAL A 265 8.27 -13.03 0.50
C VAL A 265 8.87 -11.67 0.15
N LYS A 266 10.15 -11.66 -0.23
CA LYS A 266 10.88 -10.46 -0.61
C LYS A 266 11.14 -10.50 -2.10
N VAL A 267 10.71 -9.46 -2.82
CA VAL A 267 10.96 -9.31 -4.26
C VAL A 267 11.81 -8.06 -4.48
N THR A 268 13.01 -8.23 -5.05
CA THR A 268 13.91 -7.10 -5.38
C THR A 268 13.57 -6.47 -6.74
N GLY A 269 13.02 -7.26 -7.66
CA GLY A 269 12.56 -6.81 -8.98
C GLY A 269 11.09 -6.40 -8.98
N SER A 270 10.44 -6.55 -10.14
CA SER A 270 8.98 -6.43 -10.26
C SER A 270 8.28 -7.70 -9.81
N ASP A 271 7.16 -7.56 -9.13
CA ASP A 271 6.28 -8.67 -8.76
C ASP A 271 5.00 -8.67 -9.62
N TYR A 272 4.55 -9.85 -10.03
CA TYR A 272 3.35 -10.04 -10.82
C TYR A 272 2.50 -11.12 -10.18
N GLU A 273 1.33 -10.75 -9.69
CA GLU A 273 0.33 -11.71 -9.23
C GLU A 273 -0.75 -11.89 -10.30
N ILE A 274 -0.81 -13.08 -10.89
CA ILE A 274 -1.74 -13.41 -11.98
C ILE A 274 -2.55 -14.63 -11.56
N VAL A 275 -3.84 -14.40 -11.30
CA VAL A 275 -4.80 -15.47 -10.98
C VAL A 275 -5.89 -15.46 -12.04
N LEU A 276 -5.98 -16.54 -12.83
CA LEU A 276 -6.98 -16.68 -13.89
C LEU A 276 -8.32 -17.23 -13.38
N GLY A 277 -8.29 -17.88 -12.22
CA GLY A 277 -9.48 -18.40 -11.54
C GLY A 277 -9.95 -17.46 -10.43
N LEU A 278 -10.70 -18.04 -9.49
CA LEU A 278 -11.11 -17.39 -8.25
C LEU A 278 -9.91 -17.20 -7.31
N LYS A 279 -9.89 -16.08 -6.59
CA LYS A 279 -8.95 -15.83 -5.51
C LYS A 279 -9.71 -15.31 -4.28
N ASP A 280 -9.89 -16.18 -3.29
CA ASP A 280 -10.38 -15.77 -1.96
C ASP A 280 -9.18 -15.40 -1.09
N VAL A 281 -9.28 -14.27 -0.38
CA VAL A 281 -8.23 -13.77 0.51
C VAL A 281 -8.83 -13.55 1.90
N PHE A 282 -8.34 -14.31 2.89
CA PHE A 282 -8.77 -14.19 4.29
C PHE A 282 -7.58 -13.80 5.17
N ILE A 283 -7.74 -12.69 5.88
CA ILE A 283 -6.75 -12.18 6.84
C ILE A 283 -7.48 -11.96 8.16
N GLN A 284 -7.22 -12.84 9.13
CA GLN A 284 -7.86 -12.76 10.45
C GLN A 284 -7.27 -11.64 11.31
N GLY A 285 -5.98 -11.36 11.14
CA GLY A 285 -5.28 -10.28 11.84
C GLY A 285 -5.36 -8.94 11.11
N THR A 286 -4.52 -8.01 11.53
CA THR A 286 -4.42 -6.68 10.91
C THR A 286 -3.77 -6.77 9.52
N CYS A 287 -4.34 -6.06 8.54
CA CYS A 287 -3.75 -5.88 7.21
C CYS A 287 -3.26 -4.43 7.04
N ASN A 288 -1.94 -4.25 6.96
CA ASN A 288 -1.33 -2.97 6.64
C ASN A 288 -0.81 -3.01 5.19
N VAL A 289 -1.23 -2.04 4.37
CA VAL A 289 -0.79 -1.92 2.98
C VAL A 289 -0.17 -0.55 2.76
N THR A 290 1.11 -0.53 2.39
CA THR A 290 1.86 0.71 2.13
C THR A 290 2.35 0.70 0.68
N VAL A 291 1.92 1.70 -0.10
CA VAL A 291 2.34 1.89 -1.49
C VAL A 291 3.02 3.26 -1.58
N ASN A 292 4.33 3.28 -1.79
CA ASN A 292 5.11 4.52 -1.88
C ASN A 292 4.88 5.30 -3.19
N GLY A 293 4.47 4.60 -4.25
CA GLY A 293 4.13 5.19 -5.54
C GLY A 293 2.62 5.31 -5.77
N ASP A 294 2.23 5.53 -7.02
CA ASP A 294 0.82 5.59 -7.41
C ASP A 294 0.15 4.22 -7.28
N CYS A 295 -1.10 4.22 -6.79
CA CYS A 295 -1.96 3.03 -6.77
C CYS A 295 -3.15 3.25 -7.70
N ARG A 296 -3.41 2.29 -8.61
CA ARG A 296 -4.57 2.28 -9.51
C ARG A 296 -5.31 0.96 -9.34
N MET A 297 -6.58 1.04 -8.99
CA MET A 297 -7.46 -0.12 -8.85
C MET A 297 -8.62 -0.01 -9.85
N LEU A 298 -8.78 -1.03 -10.69
CA LEU A 298 -9.90 -1.13 -11.64
C LEU A 298 -10.73 -2.35 -11.29
N TYR A 299 -11.96 -2.11 -10.84
CA TYR A 299 -12.98 -3.13 -10.68
C TYR A 299 -13.89 -3.06 -11.91
N LYS A 300 -13.89 -4.11 -12.73
CA LYS A 300 -14.72 -4.18 -13.94
C LYS A 300 -16.16 -4.62 -13.66
N GLY A 301 -16.36 -5.32 -12.54
CA GLY A 301 -17.68 -5.59 -11.99
C GLY A 301 -17.99 -4.65 -10.84
N ASP A 302 -18.95 -5.04 -10.01
CA ASP A 302 -19.35 -4.27 -8.84
C ASP A 302 -18.28 -4.34 -7.73
N LEU A 303 -18.14 -3.24 -7.00
CA LEU A 303 -17.32 -3.15 -5.81
C LEU A 303 -18.24 -2.95 -4.61
N VAL A 304 -18.28 -3.93 -3.72
CA VAL A 304 -18.97 -3.83 -2.43
C VAL A 304 -17.92 -3.68 -1.33
N GLN A 305 -18.03 -2.63 -0.53
CA GLN A 305 -17.17 -2.38 0.62
C GLN A 305 -18.03 -2.25 1.87
N GLU A 306 -17.92 -3.24 2.76
CA GLU A 306 -18.58 -3.21 4.06
C GLU A 306 -17.51 -3.03 5.14
N VAL A 307 -17.72 -2.04 6.01
CA VAL A 307 -16.86 -1.79 7.17
C VAL A 307 -17.77 -1.74 8.39
N ALA A 308 -17.66 -2.77 9.24
CA ALA A 308 -18.46 -2.88 10.46
C ALA A 308 -18.02 -1.89 11.55
N GLY A 309 -16.76 -1.44 11.51
CA GLY A 309 -16.24 -0.35 12.34
C GLY A 309 -16.33 1.01 11.66
N ASP A 310 -15.48 1.95 12.07
CA ASP A 310 -15.44 3.29 11.50
C ASP A 310 -14.69 3.35 10.17
N TYR A 311 -15.25 4.02 9.16
CA TYR A 311 -14.59 4.27 7.87
C TYR A 311 -13.87 5.62 7.87
N HIS A 312 -12.55 5.60 8.02
CA HIS A 312 -11.72 6.80 7.94
C HIS A 312 -11.14 6.95 6.54
N LEU A 313 -11.45 8.07 5.87
CA LEU A 313 -10.82 8.48 4.61
C LEU A 313 -10.09 9.80 4.81
N ASN A 314 -8.75 9.75 4.82
CA ASN A 314 -7.89 10.92 4.99
C ASN A 314 -7.12 11.18 3.69
N VAL A 315 -7.56 12.18 2.93
CA VAL A 315 -6.92 12.61 1.68
C VAL A 315 -6.20 13.93 1.92
N GLN A 316 -4.86 13.91 1.90
CA GLN A 316 -4.07 15.13 2.14
C GLN A 316 -4.07 16.11 0.95
N GLY A 317 -4.33 15.60 -0.26
CA GLY A 317 -4.51 16.39 -1.47
C GLY A 317 -5.99 16.57 -1.86
N ASP A 318 -6.26 16.64 -3.16
CA ASP A 318 -7.63 16.74 -3.69
C ASP A 318 -8.34 15.37 -3.65
N MET A 319 -9.63 15.37 -3.28
CA MET A 319 -10.55 14.27 -3.56
C MET A 319 -11.46 14.64 -4.73
N ARG A 320 -11.51 13.80 -5.77
CA ARG A 320 -12.38 13.99 -6.94
C ARG A 320 -13.22 12.75 -7.17
N THR A 321 -14.53 12.93 -7.18
CA THR A 321 -15.49 11.84 -7.37
C THR A 321 -16.32 12.12 -8.61
N LYS A 322 -16.35 11.15 -9.54
CA LYS A 322 -17.22 11.19 -10.71
C LYS A 322 -18.13 9.99 -10.70
N ILE A 323 -19.43 10.24 -10.64
CA ILE A 323 -20.48 9.21 -10.65
C ILE A 323 -21.35 9.50 -11.86
N THR A 324 -21.39 8.57 -12.80
CA THR A 324 -22.23 8.70 -14.02
C THR A 324 -23.69 8.35 -13.74
N GLY A 325 -23.93 7.42 -12.81
CA GLY A 325 -25.27 7.11 -12.31
C GLY A 325 -25.66 8.01 -11.14
N ASN A 326 -26.33 7.44 -10.15
CA ASN A 326 -26.83 8.17 -8.99
C ASN A 326 -25.82 8.13 -7.83
N HIS A 327 -25.73 9.22 -7.07
CA HIS A 327 -25.06 9.24 -5.76
C HIS A 327 -26.14 9.29 -4.68
N VAL A 328 -26.40 8.14 -4.05
CA VAL A 328 -27.40 8.01 -2.97
C VAL A 328 -26.68 7.87 -1.65
N THR A 329 -27.11 8.62 -0.64
CA THR A 329 -26.53 8.58 0.70
C THR A 329 -27.64 8.55 1.75
N GLU A 330 -27.54 7.61 2.69
CA GLU A 330 -28.39 7.54 3.86
C GLU A 330 -27.52 7.68 5.11
N VAL A 331 -27.86 8.65 5.97
CA VAL A 331 -27.20 8.85 7.27
C VAL A 331 -28.30 8.81 8.31
N ILE A 332 -28.29 7.76 9.15
CA ILE A 332 -29.33 7.51 10.16
C ILE A 332 -29.19 8.48 11.35
N SER A 333 -27.96 8.90 11.64
CA SER A 333 -27.62 9.83 12.71
C SER A 333 -27.29 11.22 12.16
N ASP A 334 -26.51 12.00 12.89
CA ASP A 334 -26.14 13.36 12.52
C ASP A 334 -25.19 13.40 11.31
N ARG A 335 -25.40 14.41 10.45
CA ARG A 335 -24.47 14.78 9.37
C ARG A 335 -23.92 16.18 9.61
N LYS A 336 -22.59 16.31 9.63
CA LYS A 336 -21.88 17.60 9.67
C LYS A 336 -21.00 17.77 8.45
N THR A 337 -21.05 18.95 7.84
CA THR A 337 -20.18 19.32 6.71
C THR A 337 -19.51 20.65 7.02
N VAL A 338 -18.18 20.71 6.88
CA VAL A 338 -17.39 21.92 7.12
C VAL A 338 -16.57 22.22 5.86
N VAL A 339 -16.88 23.34 5.22
CA VAL A 339 -16.14 23.86 4.07
C VAL A 339 -15.54 25.21 4.49
N ASN A 340 -14.22 25.26 4.67
CA ASN A 340 -13.53 26.48 5.13
C ASN A 340 -13.36 27.54 4.04
N LYS A 341 -13.62 27.18 2.78
CA LYS A 341 -13.56 28.08 1.61
C LYS A 341 -14.95 28.15 0.98
N ASN A 342 -15.01 28.15 -0.35
CA ASN A 342 -16.27 28.26 -1.08
C ASN A 342 -16.93 26.89 -1.23
N ASP A 343 -18.25 26.89 -1.13
CA ASP A 343 -19.13 25.77 -1.48
C ASP A 343 -20.03 26.22 -2.63
N ASP A 344 -19.83 25.65 -3.82
CA ASP A 344 -20.53 26.01 -5.06
C ASP A 344 -21.35 24.82 -5.54
N LEU A 345 -22.67 24.93 -5.42
CA LEU A 345 -23.62 23.87 -5.76
C LEU A 345 -24.35 24.25 -7.05
N PHE A 346 -24.18 23.42 -8.07
CA PHE A 346 -24.98 23.46 -9.28
C PHE A 346 -25.88 22.23 -9.37
N VAL A 347 -27.18 22.46 -9.51
CA VAL A 347 -28.20 21.42 -9.76
C VAL A 347 -28.86 21.76 -11.09
N GLY A 348 -28.77 20.85 -12.06
CA GLY A 348 -29.24 21.12 -13.43
C GLY A 348 -30.76 21.08 -13.61
N GLU A 349 -31.46 20.44 -12.67
CA GLU A 349 -32.91 20.27 -12.65
C GLU A 349 -33.44 20.72 -11.28
N ASP A 350 -34.30 19.93 -10.63
CA ASP A 350 -34.91 20.29 -9.35
C ASP A 350 -33.98 20.13 -8.14
N SER A 351 -34.03 21.10 -7.23
CA SER A 351 -33.43 21.01 -5.89
C SER A 351 -34.54 21.08 -4.83
N ILE A 352 -34.71 20.00 -4.08
CA ILE A 352 -35.76 19.87 -3.06
C ILE A 352 -35.11 19.71 -1.68
N LEU A 353 -35.48 20.57 -0.74
CA LEU A 353 -35.02 20.52 0.65
C LEU A 353 -36.20 20.34 1.60
N ASN A 354 -36.36 19.14 2.13
CA ASN A 354 -37.34 18.82 3.16
C ASN A 354 -36.67 18.80 4.53
N VAL A 355 -37.19 19.58 5.49
CA VAL A 355 -36.71 19.63 6.88
C VAL A 355 -37.88 19.34 7.81
N GLY A 356 -37.78 18.29 8.61
CA GLY A 356 -38.89 17.84 9.47
C GLY A 356 -39.12 18.69 10.72
N THR A 357 -38.12 19.47 11.14
CA THR A 357 -38.20 20.36 12.32
C THR A 357 -37.76 21.78 11.95
N ASN A 358 -36.64 22.26 12.47
CA ASN A 358 -36.19 23.64 12.33
C ASN A 358 -35.10 23.78 11.27
N ARG A 359 -35.22 24.81 10.42
CA ARG A 359 -34.14 25.26 9.53
C ARG A 359 -33.67 26.64 9.99
N GLN A 360 -32.39 26.75 10.35
CA GLN A 360 -31.74 28.03 10.66
C GLN A 360 -30.67 28.34 9.60
N ILE A 361 -30.64 29.58 9.11
CA ILE A 361 -29.65 30.06 8.14
C ILE A 361 -29.02 31.33 8.71
N ASN A 362 -27.70 31.31 8.94
CA ASN A 362 -26.95 32.47 9.41
C ASN A 362 -25.96 32.89 8.32
N ILE A 363 -26.07 34.13 7.84
CA ILE A 363 -25.20 34.70 6.80
C ILE A 363 -24.63 36.00 7.35
N SER A 364 -23.33 36.01 7.65
CA SER A 364 -22.65 37.22 8.13
C SER A 364 -22.41 38.25 7.03
N GLY A 365 -22.35 37.79 5.78
CA GLY A 365 -22.20 38.63 4.59
C GLY A 365 -23.55 39.03 3.99
N LYS A 366 -23.55 39.22 2.66
CA LYS A 366 -24.75 39.55 1.90
C LYS A 366 -25.44 38.27 1.40
N LEU A 367 -26.75 38.16 1.65
CA LEU A 367 -27.62 37.23 0.94
C LEU A 367 -28.14 37.90 -0.34
N THR A 368 -28.03 37.23 -1.48
CA THR A 368 -28.69 37.60 -2.74
C THR A 368 -29.40 36.37 -3.26
N GLU A 369 -30.70 36.49 -3.54
CA GLU A 369 -31.53 35.45 -4.15
C GLU A 369 -32.10 36.02 -5.45
N SER A 370 -31.89 35.29 -6.56
CA SER A 370 -32.39 35.67 -7.88
C SER A 370 -33.26 34.53 -8.39
N VAL A 371 -34.50 34.85 -8.74
CA VAL A 371 -35.47 33.88 -9.25
C VAL A 371 -36.10 34.45 -10.51
N ASP A 372 -35.94 33.75 -11.63
CA ASP A 372 -36.42 34.21 -12.95
C ASP A 372 -37.94 34.12 -13.10
N LYS A 373 -38.57 33.26 -12.29
CA LYS A 373 -40.00 32.98 -12.30
C LYS A 373 -40.62 33.28 -10.93
N ALA A 374 -41.83 32.79 -10.72
CA ALA A 374 -42.59 33.06 -9.50
C ALA A 374 -41.93 32.46 -8.25
N VAL A 375 -42.02 33.20 -7.14
CA VAL A 375 -41.76 32.72 -5.78
C VAL A 375 -43.10 32.67 -5.04
N THR A 376 -43.33 31.61 -4.27
CA THR A 376 -44.52 31.48 -3.41
C THR A 376 -44.09 31.00 -2.03
N ASN A 377 -44.45 31.78 -1.01
CA ASN A 377 -44.17 31.44 0.39
C ASN A 377 -45.50 31.27 1.14
N PHE A 378 -45.65 30.14 1.82
CA PHE A 378 -46.78 29.89 2.72
C PHE A 378 -46.30 29.93 4.16
N TYR A 379 -46.91 30.79 4.97
CA TYR A 379 -46.72 30.84 6.42
C TYR A 379 -48.07 30.53 7.07
N PHE A 380 -48.16 29.43 7.81
CA PHE A 380 -49.40 28.98 8.44
C PHE A 380 -49.61 29.56 9.85
N GLU A 381 -48.54 30.12 10.43
CA GLU A 381 -48.56 30.81 11.72
C GLU A 381 -47.97 32.23 11.56
N SER A 382 -47.22 32.72 12.54
CA SER A 382 -46.59 34.04 12.48
C SER A 382 -45.42 34.08 11.49
N CYS A 383 -45.31 35.18 10.75
CA CYS A 383 -44.12 35.55 10.00
C CYS A 383 -43.63 36.93 10.48
N THR A 384 -42.34 37.04 10.80
CA THR A 384 -41.73 38.30 11.24
C THR A 384 -40.53 38.61 10.36
N THR A 385 -40.55 39.77 9.71
CA THR A 385 -39.41 40.31 8.97
C THR A 385 -38.96 41.60 9.65
N SER A 386 -37.79 41.57 10.27
CA SER A 386 -37.18 42.74 10.91
C SER A 386 -35.95 43.18 10.15
N THR A 387 -35.83 44.47 9.83
CA THR A 387 -34.62 45.06 9.26
C THR A 387 -34.04 46.07 10.24
N GLY A 388 -32.71 46.09 10.38
CA GLY A 388 -32.00 47.09 11.19
C GLY A 388 -31.87 48.44 10.48
N THR A 389 -30.72 49.09 10.60
CA THR A 389 -30.46 50.46 10.11
C THR A 389 -30.60 50.64 8.59
N GLY A 390 -30.46 49.57 7.80
CA GLY A 390 -30.45 49.63 6.32
C GLY A 390 -31.80 49.88 5.66
N GLY A 391 -32.92 49.79 6.39
CA GLY A 391 -34.28 49.96 5.86
C GLY A 391 -34.78 48.76 5.04
N HIS A 392 -36.11 48.59 4.98
CA HIS A 392 -36.78 47.56 4.18
C HIS A 392 -37.46 48.21 2.97
N GLN A 393 -37.25 47.68 1.76
CA GLN A 393 -37.81 48.22 0.53
C GLN A 393 -38.48 47.11 -0.29
N ILE A 394 -39.66 47.39 -0.84
CA ILE A 394 -40.39 46.51 -1.76
C ILE A 394 -40.59 47.30 -3.06
N PHE A 395 -40.04 46.81 -4.16
CA PHE A 395 -40.22 47.37 -5.49
C PHE A 395 -40.96 46.36 -6.37
N THR A 396 -42.02 46.81 -7.04
CA THR A 396 -42.77 46.01 -8.02
C THR A 396 -43.06 46.89 -9.24
N SER A 397 -43.05 46.29 -10.43
CA SER A 397 -43.61 46.91 -11.63
C SER A 397 -45.12 46.67 -11.77
N GLY A 398 -45.63 45.63 -11.10
CA GLY A 398 -47.05 45.28 -11.04
C GLY A 398 -47.74 45.83 -9.79
N SER A 399 -48.80 45.14 -9.33
CA SER A 399 -49.45 45.46 -8.07
C SER A 399 -48.69 44.87 -6.88
N VAL A 400 -48.81 45.55 -5.74
CA VAL A 400 -48.59 44.96 -4.41
C VAL A 400 -49.92 45.03 -3.69
N ASP A 401 -50.49 43.86 -3.42
CA ASP A 401 -51.77 43.71 -2.74
C ASP A 401 -51.50 43.24 -1.30
N ILE A 402 -51.90 44.07 -0.31
CA ILE A 402 -51.76 43.76 1.12
C ILE A 402 -53.16 43.71 1.72
N SER A 403 -53.51 42.57 2.30
CA SER A 403 -54.82 42.36 2.94
C SER A 403 -54.65 41.65 4.28
N ALA A 404 -55.41 42.09 5.28
CA ALA A 404 -55.55 41.38 6.55
C ALA A 404 -57.05 41.10 6.80
N LEU A 405 -57.37 39.91 7.30
CA LEU A 405 -58.75 39.58 7.72
C LEU A 405 -59.12 40.21 9.07
N GLN A 406 -58.10 40.55 9.86
CA GLN A 406 -58.24 41.28 11.12
C GLN A 406 -57.68 42.69 10.93
N ASN A 407 -56.69 43.08 11.75
CA ASN A 407 -56.12 44.42 11.73
C ASN A 407 -54.90 44.47 10.82
N LEU A 408 -54.84 45.50 9.97
CA LEU A 408 -53.60 45.93 9.31
C LEU A 408 -53.08 47.18 10.04
N GLY A 409 -51.94 47.07 10.70
CA GLY A 409 -51.30 48.17 11.44
C GLY A 409 -50.09 48.73 10.69
N LEU A 410 -50.01 50.05 10.57
CA LEU A 410 -48.84 50.78 10.07
C LEU A 410 -48.46 51.86 11.09
N SER A 411 -47.21 51.89 11.53
CA SER A 411 -46.73 52.87 12.53
C SER A 411 -45.28 53.28 12.25
N CYS A 412 -44.95 54.55 12.46
CA CYS A 412 -43.58 55.05 12.41
C CYS A 412 -43.34 56.08 13.53
N ILE A 413 -42.08 56.25 13.95
CA ILE A 413 -41.69 57.23 14.98
C ILE A 413 -41.52 58.63 14.37
N MET A 414 -41.04 58.70 13.13
CA MET A 414 -40.80 59.96 12.42
C MET A 414 -41.91 60.21 11.39
N ASN A 415 -41.58 60.12 10.09
CA ASN A 415 -42.49 60.54 9.02
C ASN A 415 -43.15 59.33 8.33
N PHE A 416 -44.47 59.35 8.23
CA PHE A 416 -45.23 58.47 7.34
C PHE A 416 -45.57 59.24 6.05
N ALA A 417 -44.94 58.90 4.94
CA ALA A 417 -45.15 59.58 3.65
C ALA A 417 -45.81 58.64 2.64
N ARG A 418 -46.90 59.10 2.02
CA ARG A 418 -47.55 58.42 0.89
C ARG A 418 -47.49 59.35 -0.33
N THR A 419 -47.01 58.83 -1.45
CA THR A 419 -46.96 59.56 -2.72
C THR A 419 -47.61 58.72 -3.80
N THR A 420 -48.45 59.33 -4.63
CA THR A 420 -49.15 58.65 -5.73
C THR A 420 -49.11 59.56 -6.95
N LEU A 421 -48.63 59.03 -8.08
CA LEU A 421 -48.56 59.79 -9.35
C LEU A 421 -49.89 59.76 -10.13
N GLY A 422 -50.68 58.69 -9.96
CA GLY A 422 -52.02 58.57 -10.52
C GLY A 422 -53.11 58.87 -9.49
N THR A 423 -54.25 58.20 -9.61
CA THR A 423 -55.38 58.35 -8.67
C THR A 423 -55.18 57.50 -7.42
N SER A 424 -55.28 58.12 -6.25
CA SER A 424 -55.44 57.41 -4.97
C SER A 424 -56.92 57.33 -4.62
N THR A 425 -57.44 56.11 -4.43
CA THR A 425 -58.82 55.87 -3.95
C THR A 425 -58.76 55.21 -2.58
N GLU A 426 -59.46 55.78 -1.60
CA GLU A 426 -59.69 55.16 -0.31
C GLU A 426 -61.19 54.93 -0.17
N THR A 427 -61.60 53.71 0.17
CA THR A 427 -63.01 53.35 0.34
C THR A 427 -63.20 52.77 1.72
N THR A 428 -64.04 53.43 2.52
CA THR A 428 -64.44 52.95 3.85
C THR A 428 -65.92 52.59 3.82
N THR A 429 -66.28 51.39 4.25
CA THR A 429 -67.66 50.88 4.17
C THR A 429 -68.51 51.15 5.41
N LEU A 430 -67.88 51.49 6.56
CA LEU A 430 -68.59 51.77 7.82
C LEU A 430 -68.20 53.13 8.40
N LEU A 431 -67.09 53.20 9.14
CA LEU A 431 -66.69 54.41 9.87
C LEU A 431 -65.22 54.74 9.59
N HIS A 432 -64.96 55.94 9.08
CA HIS A 432 -63.61 56.50 8.95
C HIS A 432 -63.38 57.45 10.13
N ASN A 433 -62.39 57.17 10.98
CA ASN A 433 -62.04 58.01 12.12
C ASN A 433 -60.55 58.38 12.07
N GLU A 434 -60.27 59.64 11.77
CA GLU A 434 -58.91 60.20 11.74
C GLU A 434 -58.74 61.11 12.97
N ILE A 435 -57.80 60.79 13.87
CA ILE A 435 -57.51 61.59 15.06
C ILE A 435 -56.11 62.20 14.90
N CYS A 436 -56.05 63.51 14.70
CA CYS A 436 -54.80 64.26 14.59
C CYS A 436 -54.52 65.03 15.89
N LEU A 437 -53.44 64.68 16.59
CA LEU A 437 -53.08 65.26 17.89
C LEU A 437 -52.14 66.49 17.79
N ALA A 438 -51.48 66.71 16.65
CA ALA A 438 -50.41 67.71 16.50
C ALA A 438 -50.56 68.67 15.30
N GLY A 439 -51.74 68.69 14.64
CA GLY A 439 -52.03 69.53 13.47
C GLY A 439 -51.83 68.80 12.13
N ARG A 440 -52.80 68.99 11.21
CA ARG A 440 -52.80 68.44 9.85
C ARG A 440 -52.53 69.59 8.88
N THR A 441 -51.54 69.46 8.01
CA THR A 441 -51.27 70.43 6.95
C THR A 441 -51.44 69.74 5.60
N GLU A 442 -52.50 70.10 4.88
CA GLU A 442 -52.75 69.65 3.51
C GLU A 442 -52.42 70.77 2.52
N THR A 443 -51.50 70.50 1.61
CA THR A 443 -51.17 71.42 0.52
C THR A 443 -51.61 70.78 -0.78
N THR A 444 -52.68 71.29 -1.39
CA THR A 444 -53.21 70.78 -2.67
C THR A 444 -52.73 71.66 -3.82
N THR A 445 -52.10 71.07 -4.83
CA THR A 445 -51.76 71.74 -6.10
C THR A 445 -52.56 71.11 -7.23
N GLY A 446 -53.81 71.57 -7.44
CA GLY A 446 -54.75 71.03 -8.43
C GLY A 446 -56.23 71.23 -8.08
N VAL A 447 -57.15 70.63 -8.85
CA VAL A 447 -58.60 70.60 -8.56
C VAL A 447 -58.92 69.49 -7.57
N SER A 448 -59.40 69.85 -6.39
CA SER A 448 -59.94 68.91 -5.40
C SER A 448 -61.46 68.84 -5.54
N LEU A 449 -62.01 67.65 -5.81
CA LEU A 449 -63.45 67.40 -5.81
C LEU A 449 -63.77 66.52 -4.60
N VAL A 450 -64.13 67.14 -3.48
CA VAL A 450 -64.55 66.43 -2.27
C VAL A 450 -66.07 66.34 -2.29
N THR A 451 -66.61 65.15 -2.54
CA THR A 451 -68.03 64.85 -2.28
C THR A 451 -68.15 64.21 -0.91
N SER A 452 -68.44 65.02 0.11
CA SER A 452 -68.67 64.56 1.48
C SER A 452 -70.04 65.02 1.98
N ALA A 453 -70.74 64.15 2.70
CA ALA A 453 -71.82 64.55 3.60
C ALA A 453 -71.17 64.77 4.98
N TRP A 454 -70.87 66.02 5.34
CA TRP A 454 -70.31 66.35 6.66
C TRP A 454 -71.41 66.35 7.73
N TYR A 455 -71.12 65.76 8.89
CA TYR A 455 -71.61 66.27 10.17
C TYR A 455 -70.39 66.78 10.93
N GLN A 456 -70.17 68.09 10.91
CA GLN A 456 -69.14 68.73 11.74
C GLN A 456 -69.73 69.06 13.11
N ASN A 457 -69.11 68.56 14.17
CA ASN A 457 -69.17 69.22 15.48
C ASN A 457 -67.86 70.00 15.64
N ILE A 458 -67.87 71.28 15.29
CA ILE A 458 -66.77 72.18 15.61
C ILE A 458 -66.95 72.64 17.06
N SER A 459 -66.06 72.20 17.94
CA SER A 459 -65.81 72.84 19.22
C SER A 459 -64.35 73.29 19.27
N GLY A 460 -64.06 74.43 18.65
CA GLY A 460 -62.73 75.06 18.64
C GLY A 460 -62.78 76.45 18.01
N PHE A 461 -62.34 77.46 18.77
CA PHE A 461 -62.35 78.88 18.39
C PHE A 461 -61.51 79.15 17.12
N ILE A 462 -62.09 79.89 16.18
CA ILE A 462 -61.36 80.57 15.10
C ILE A 462 -60.93 81.93 15.64
N THR A 463 -59.63 82.18 15.74
CA THR A 463 -59.07 83.54 15.84
C THR A 463 -58.44 83.90 14.50
N LEU A 464 -58.98 84.92 13.84
CA LEU A 464 -58.38 85.58 12.69
C LEU A 464 -57.49 86.73 13.18
N ASN A 465 -56.17 86.53 13.06
CA ASN A 465 -55.17 87.48 12.54
C ASN A 465 -53.82 86.78 12.43
#